data_AF-A0A485LLY7-F1
#
_entry.id   AF-A0A485LLY7-F1
#
_cell.length_a   1.000
_cell.length_b   1.000
_cell.length_c   1.000
_cell.angle_alpha   90.00
_cell.angle_beta   90.00
_cell.angle_gamma   90.00
#
_symmetry.space_group_name_H-M   'P 1'
#
loop_
_entity.id
_entity.type
_entity.pdbx_description
1 polymer ?
#
loop_
_entity_poly.entity_id
_entity_poly.type
_entity_poly.pdbx_seq_one_letter_code
_entity_poly.pdbx_strand_id
1 'polypeptide(L)'
;MPDASRRIDEFVNRAFKSYQDAVIAKHKKDKSRYMYMSAPTPPSTEDGSATSGVQKYKRYGLSEDKTFESLFFDEKKALMDLLDNFVNKSGKFGIKGFPYKMGLLLHGPPGTGKTSLIKAVAQYTRRHIVNISLAKIKTNQELMNLMFDLKFGLDGEDMPVTLGFDKIVFVMEDIDCASNVVMARDDKAGKRTKKSTKESGSTDGDDDDDDDDADLVTLSKMAGISSDDVLDLDKLIGPSNNKMGGRSFGPNDKLNLSGLLNVLDGVVDSPGRILIMTTNHPEKLDPALIRPGRVNKKLMMGHINAKQTQLMMQHYFQCELTDAQKTAVIDVFANTAKDFSPAQIEQLCAEYDDVVQMLDELAKLGD
;
A
#
# COMPACT_ATOMS: atom_id res chain seq x y z
N MET A 1 -35.66 -42.70 -5.99
CA MET A 1 -34.74 -42.58 -4.84
C MET A 1 -34.72 -41.10 -4.40
N PRO A 2 -35.51 -40.69 -3.41
CA PRO A 2 -35.71 -39.28 -3.05
C PRO A 2 -34.52 -38.58 -2.37
N ASP A 3 -33.38 -39.27 -2.22
CA ASP A 3 -32.21 -38.80 -1.46
C ASP A 3 -30.92 -38.73 -2.33
N ALA A 4 -31.04 -38.95 -3.64
CA ALA A 4 -29.89 -38.98 -4.54
C ALA A 4 -29.24 -37.61 -4.73
N SER A 5 -30.04 -36.55 -4.89
CA SER A 5 -29.54 -35.16 -5.05
C SER A 5 -28.74 -34.73 -3.83
N ARG A 6 -29.31 -34.90 -2.63
CA ARG A 6 -28.66 -34.53 -1.37
C ARG A 6 -27.31 -35.24 -1.19
N ARG A 7 -27.22 -36.53 -1.52
CA ARG A 7 -25.97 -37.29 -1.44
C ARG A 7 -24.92 -36.81 -2.44
N ILE A 8 -25.34 -36.39 -3.63
CA ILE A 8 -24.46 -35.77 -4.63
C ILE A 8 -23.97 -34.42 -4.09
N ASP A 9 -24.86 -33.57 -3.56
CA ASP A 9 -24.48 -32.28 -2.99
C ASP A 9 -23.52 -32.42 -1.80
N GLU A 10 -23.79 -33.36 -0.89
CA GLU A 10 -22.91 -33.68 0.24
C GLU A 10 -21.55 -34.24 -0.20
N PHE A 11 -21.51 -35.00 -1.30
CA PHE A 11 -20.26 -35.46 -1.89
C PHE A 11 -19.47 -34.31 -2.52
N VAL A 12 -20.12 -33.49 -3.34
CA VAL A 12 -19.50 -32.33 -4.00
C VAL A 12 -18.96 -31.35 -2.96
N ASN A 13 -19.73 -31.04 -1.92
CA ASN A 13 -19.29 -30.13 -0.85
C ASN A 13 -18.08 -30.67 -0.08
N ARG A 14 -18.04 -31.98 0.21
CA ARG A 14 -16.86 -32.60 0.86
C ARG A 14 -15.63 -32.60 -0.05
N ALA A 15 -15.80 -32.94 -1.32
CA ALA A 15 -14.71 -32.92 -2.29
C ALA A 15 -14.16 -31.50 -2.48
N PHE A 16 -15.05 -30.51 -2.60
CA PHE A 16 -14.68 -29.11 -2.70
C PHE A 16 -13.93 -28.63 -1.46
N LYS A 17 -14.45 -28.90 -0.25
CA LYS A 17 -13.76 -28.56 1.00
C LYS A 17 -12.36 -29.18 1.08
N SER A 18 -12.23 -30.47 0.72
CA SER A 18 -10.93 -31.14 0.68
C SER A 18 -9.96 -30.49 -0.31
N TYR A 19 -10.45 -30.02 -1.46
CA TYR A 19 -9.64 -29.27 -2.42
C TYR A 19 -9.18 -27.92 -1.83
N GLN A 20 -10.10 -27.18 -1.22
CA GLN A 20 -9.78 -25.90 -0.56
C GLN A 20 -8.70 -26.06 0.51
N ASP A 21 -8.85 -27.08 1.38
CA ASP A 21 -7.89 -27.37 2.45
C ASP A 21 -6.50 -27.70 1.88
N ALA A 22 -6.44 -28.46 0.78
CA ALA A 22 -5.18 -28.79 0.11
C ALA A 22 -4.50 -27.56 -0.50
N VAL A 23 -5.26 -26.67 -1.15
CA VAL A 23 -4.76 -25.42 -1.71
C VAL A 23 -4.26 -24.49 -0.60
N ILE A 24 -5.04 -24.31 0.48
CA ILE A 24 -4.64 -23.51 1.65
C ILE A 24 -3.37 -24.07 2.29
N ALA A 25 -3.27 -25.40 2.44
CA ALA A 25 -2.08 -26.04 2.99
C ALA A 25 -0.84 -25.83 2.11
N LYS A 26 -1.00 -25.83 0.78
CA LYS A 26 0.07 -25.50 -0.17
C LYS A 26 0.57 -24.07 0.04
N HIS A 27 -0.32 -23.09 0.14
CA HIS A 27 0.08 -21.70 0.40
C HIS A 27 0.70 -21.49 1.78
N LYS A 28 0.20 -22.18 2.83
CA LYS A 28 0.81 -22.12 4.18
C LYS A 28 2.23 -22.66 4.23
N LYS A 29 2.58 -23.63 3.38
CA LYS A 29 3.94 -24.18 3.29
C LYS A 29 4.89 -23.27 2.50
N ASP A 30 4.35 -22.42 1.62
CA ASP A 30 5.13 -21.47 0.85
C ASP A 30 5.57 -20.30 1.74
N LYS A 31 6.88 -20.22 1.99
CA LYS A 31 7.49 -19.15 2.78
C LYS A 31 7.98 -17.99 1.92
N SER A 32 7.76 -18.06 0.60
CA SER A 32 8.18 -17.04 -0.34
C SER A 32 7.34 -15.78 -0.18
N ARG A 33 7.97 -14.63 -0.42
CA ARG A 33 7.27 -13.35 -0.47
C ARG A 33 6.91 -13.02 -1.92
N TYR A 34 5.81 -12.31 -2.08
CA TYR A 34 5.28 -11.97 -3.40
C TYR A 34 4.90 -10.49 -3.47
N MET A 35 5.04 -9.92 -4.66
CA MET A 35 4.48 -8.63 -5.05
C MET A 35 3.19 -8.88 -5.83
N TYR A 36 2.09 -8.35 -5.33
CA TYR A 36 0.78 -8.43 -5.95
C TYR A 36 0.53 -7.14 -6.74
N MET A 37 0.24 -7.29 -8.02
CA MET A 37 -0.16 -6.21 -8.91
C MET A 37 -1.55 -6.48 -9.44
N SER A 38 -2.47 -5.52 -9.29
CA SER A 38 -3.81 -5.60 -9.87
C SER A 38 -3.69 -5.82 -11.39
N ALA A 39 -4.34 -6.89 -11.86
CA ALA A 39 -4.50 -7.17 -13.27
C ALA A 39 -5.66 -6.32 -13.84
N PRO A 40 -5.60 -5.90 -15.11
CA PRO A 40 -6.74 -5.27 -15.77
C PRO A 40 -7.93 -6.24 -15.73
N THR A 41 -9.08 -5.77 -15.26
CA THR A 41 -10.32 -6.52 -15.36
C THR A 41 -10.62 -6.70 -16.86
N PRO A 42 -10.82 -7.93 -17.36
CA PRO A 42 -11.21 -8.13 -18.75
C PRO A 42 -12.52 -7.36 -19.03
N PRO A 43 -12.69 -6.80 -20.24
CA PRO A 43 -13.94 -6.12 -20.58
C PRO A 43 -15.10 -7.10 -20.40
N SER A 44 -16.16 -6.63 -19.74
CA SER A 44 -17.40 -7.37 -19.58
C SER A 44 -17.91 -7.79 -20.96
N THR A 45 -18.08 -9.10 -21.18
CA THR A 45 -18.85 -9.60 -22.32
C THR A 45 -20.27 -9.04 -22.26
N GLU A 46 -20.86 -8.73 -23.41
CA GLU A 46 -22.15 -8.01 -23.57
C GLU A 46 -23.36 -8.70 -22.92
N ASP A 47 -23.20 -9.92 -22.40
CA ASP A 47 -24.20 -10.58 -21.58
C ASP A 47 -24.18 -9.95 -20.17
N GLY A 48 -25.14 -9.06 -19.91
CA GLY A 48 -25.34 -8.22 -18.71
C GLY A 48 -25.47 -8.91 -17.35
N SER A 49 -24.88 -10.08 -17.17
CA SER A 49 -24.53 -10.67 -15.88
C SER A 49 -23.22 -10.05 -15.40
N ALA A 50 -23.29 -8.88 -14.77
CA ALA A 50 -22.21 -8.33 -13.96
C ALA A 50 -22.02 -9.22 -12.72
N THR A 51 -21.43 -10.39 -12.89
CA THR A 51 -20.82 -11.10 -11.76
C THR A 51 -19.73 -10.17 -11.24
N SER A 52 -19.83 -9.77 -9.98
CA SER A 52 -18.80 -9.02 -9.27
C SER A 52 -17.51 -9.84 -9.27
N GLY A 53 -16.77 -9.76 -10.38
CA GLY A 53 -15.56 -10.52 -10.59
C GLY A 53 -14.56 -10.11 -9.53
N VAL A 54 -14.16 -11.06 -8.69
CA VAL A 54 -13.09 -10.85 -7.71
C VAL A 54 -11.90 -10.25 -8.45
N GLN A 55 -11.40 -9.12 -7.95
CA GLN A 55 -10.25 -8.44 -8.54
C GLN A 55 -9.10 -9.45 -8.69
N LYS A 56 -8.66 -9.65 -9.93
CA LYS A 56 -7.54 -10.53 -10.22
C LYS A 56 -6.20 -9.80 -10.04
N TYR A 57 -5.21 -10.54 -9.59
CA TYR A 57 -3.85 -10.09 -9.35
C TYR A 57 -2.87 -11.00 -10.05
N LYS A 58 -1.80 -10.38 -10.57
CA LYS A 58 -0.57 -11.08 -10.90
C LYS A 58 0.35 -11.05 -9.70
N ARG A 59 0.96 -12.18 -9.36
CA ARG A 59 1.96 -12.27 -8.31
C ARG A 59 3.35 -12.47 -8.91
N TYR A 60 4.33 -11.76 -8.36
CA TYR A 60 5.73 -11.85 -8.74
C TYR A 60 6.55 -12.20 -7.51
N GLY A 61 7.47 -13.16 -7.61
CA GLY A 61 8.36 -13.51 -6.50
C GLY A 61 9.20 -12.31 -6.10
N LEU A 62 9.25 -11.99 -4.80
CA LEU A 62 10.15 -10.98 -4.27
C LEU A 62 11.50 -11.62 -3.95
N SER A 63 12.57 -11.05 -4.51
CA SER A 63 13.95 -11.44 -4.16
C SER A 63 14.26 -11.11 -2.69
N GLU A 64 15.24 -11.83 -2.14
CA GLU A 64 15.78 -11.60 -0.79
C GLU A 64 17.10 -10.81 -0.81
N ASP A 65 17.47 -10.22 -1.95
CA ASP A 65 18.78 -9.57 -2.11
C ASP A 65 18.77 -8.10 -1.70
N LYS A 66 17.61 -7.45 -1.71
CA LYS A 66 17.48 -6.01 -1.37
C LYS A 66 17.27 -5.83 0.12
N THR A 67 18.37 -5.71 0.85
CA THR A 67 18.40 -5.47 2.29
C THR A 67 18.62 -3.98 2.62
N PHE A 68 18.57 -3.64 3.91
CA PHE A 68 19.00 -2.33 4.36
C PHE A 68 20.50 -2.11 4.17
N GLU A 69 21.33 -3.15 4.02
CA GLU A 69 22.78 -3.01 3.87
C GLU A 69 23.15 -2.28 2.58
N SER A 70 22.44 -2.55 1.49
CA SER A 70 22.62 -1.90 0.19
C SER A 70 21.93 -0.53 0.07
N LEU A 71 21.48 0.07 1.19
CA LEU A 71 20.82 1.38 1.22
C LEU A 71 21.59 2.36 2.10
N PHE A 72 21.85 3.54 1.55
CA PHE A 72 22.69 4.58 2.15
C PHE A 72 21.90 5.89 2.25
N PHE A 73 21.39 6.20 3.45
CA PHE A 73 20.66 7.42 3.76
C PHE A 73 20.71 7.72 5.26
N ASP A 74 20.59 8.98 5.66
CA ASP A 74 20.88 9.42 7.04
C ASP A 74 19.90 8.85 8.07
N GLU A 75 18.62 8.76 7.73
CA GLU A 75 17.57 8.29 8.65
C GLU A 75 17.46 6.76 8.75
N LYS A 76 18.41 6.00 8.17
CA LYS A 76 18.39 4.53 8.11
C LYS A 76 18.22 3.88 9.47
N LYS A 77 19.06 4.25 10.45
CA LYS A 77 19.01 3.68 11.80
C LYS A 77 17.67 3.96 12.48
N ALA A 78 17.20 5.20 12.42
CA ALA A 78 15.93 5.61 13.02
C ALA A 78 14.73 4.87 12.38
N LEU A 79 14.79 4.56 11.08
CA LEU A 79 13.77 3.74 10.43
C LEU A 79 13.85 2.29 10.89
N MET A 80 15.04 1.69 10.97
CA MET A 80 15.20 0.31 11.46
C MET A 80 14.68 0.16 12.89
N ASP A 81 15.05 1.07 13.79
CA ASP A 81 14.54 1.09 15.17
C ASP A 81 13.00 1.22 15.20
N LEU A 82 12.42 2.01 14.29
CA LEU A 82 10.97 2.16 14.17
C LEU A 82 10.30 0.86 13.68
N LEU A 83 10.92 0.17 12.72
CA LEU A 83 10.43 -1.12 12.21
C LEU A 83 10.52 -2.20 13.28
N ASP A 84 11.62 -2.25 14.03
CA ASP A 84 11.79 -3.20 15.15
C ASP A 84 10.71 -2.99 16.21
N ASN A 85 10.46 -1.72 16.58
CA ASN A 85 9.40 -1.42 17.52
C ASN A 85 8.01 -1.85 17.02
N PHE A 86 7.77 -1.77 15.70
CA PHE A 86 6.51 -2.17 15.12
C PHE A 86 6.34 -3.68 15.00
N VAL A 87 7.38 -4.39 14.57
CA VAL A 87 7.36 -5.86 14.45
C VAL A 87 7.24 -6.50 15.82
N ASN A 88 7.98 -5.99 16.81
CA ASN A 88 7.99 -6.54 18.18
C ASN A 88 6.86 -6.00 19.08
N LYS A 89 5.99 -5.13 18.55
CA LYS A 89 4.94 -4.43 19.32
C LYS A 89 5.50 -3.77 20.60
N SER A 90 6.65 -3.12 20.48
CA SER A 90 7.33 -2.43 21.57
C SER A 90 7.29 -0.90 21.40
N GLY A 91 7.83 -0.19 22.38
CA GLY A 91 7.77 1.28 22.43
C GLY A 91 6.32 1.76 22.37
N LYS A 92 6.03 2.74 21.50
CA LYS A 92 4.69 3.29 21.32
C LYS A 92 3.66 2.25 20.83
N PHE A 93 4.08 1.26 20.05
CA PHE A 93 3.18 0.25 19.49
C PHE A 93 2.76 -0.82 20.51
N GLY A 94 3.42 -0.89 21.66
CA GLY A 94 3.02 -1.75 22.79
C GLY A 94 2.03 -1.09 23.75
N ILE A 95 1.77 0.21 23.61
CA ILE A 95 0.86 0.94 24.49
C ILE A 95 -0.59 0.62 24.11
N LYS A 96 -1.38 0.13 25.08
CA LYS A 96 -2.81 -0.15 24.86
C LYS A 96 -3.54 1.11 24.41
N GLY A 97 -4.26 1.01 23.29
CA GLY A 97 -4.98 2.13 22.67
C GLY A 97 -4.15 2.98 21.70
N PHE A 98 -2.84 2.76 21.60
CA PHE A 98 -2.06 3.36 20.51
C PHE A 98 -2.36 2.62 19.19
N PRO A 99 -2.65 3.33 18.08
CA PRO A 99 -2.96 2.68 16.81
C PRO A 99 -1.83 1.78 16.32
N TYR A 100 -2.11 0.49 16.11
CA TYR A 100 -1.13 -0.47 15.60
C TYR A 100 -1.10 -0.45 14.06
N LYS A 101 -0.73 0.70 13.49
CA LYS A 101 -0.55 0.89 12.04
C LYS A 101 0.66 1.76 11.77
N MET A 102 1.30 1.54 10.63
CA MET A 102 2.47 2.30 10.20
C MET A 102 2.25 2.90 8.82
N GLY A 103 2.31 4.23 8.72
CA GLY A 103 2.38 4.97 7.47
C GLY A 103 3.76 5.58 7.27
N LEU A 104 4.39 5.29 6.14
CA LEU A 104 5.65 5.88 5.70
C LEU A 104 5.39 6.71 4.43
N LEU A 105 5.93 7.92 4.38
CA LEU A 105 5.97 8.73 3.17
C LEU A 105 7.42 8.86 2.72
N LEU A 106 7.75 8.27 1.57
CA LEU A 106 9.06 8.41 0.93
C LEU A 106 8.97 9.53 -0.10
N HIS A 107 9.80 10.56 0.03
CA HIS A 107 9.80 11.66 -0.93
C HIS A 107 11.20 12.05 -1.38
N GLY A 108 11.32 12.53 -2.62
CA GLY A 108 12.56 13.04 -3.17
C GLY A 108 12.72 12.74 -4.67
N PRO A 109 13.82 13.17 -5.29
CA PRO A 109 14.04 13.02 -6.73
C PRO A 109 13.99 11.55 -7.23
N PRO A 110 13.79 11.32 -8.53
CA PRO A 110 13.95 9.99 -9.11
C PRO A 110 15.39 9.48 -8.92
N GLY A 111 15.57 8.16 -8.89
CA GLY A 111 16.91 7.55 -8.75
C GLY A 111 17.50 7.56 -7.33
N THR A 112 16.75 7.98 -6.31
CA THR A 112 17.21 8.00 -4.90
C THR A 112 16.87 6.75 -4.10
N GLY A 113 16.38 5.69 -4.75
CA GLY A 113 16.18 4.39 -4.11
C GLY A 113 14.85 4.21 -3.35
N LYS A 114 13.82 5.03 -3.59
CA LYS A 114 12.48 4.88 -2.97
C LYS A 114 11.91 3.47 -3.10
N THR A 115 11.89 2.91 -4.31
CA THR A 115 11.41 1.55 -4.59
C THR A 115 12.33 0.48 -3.97
N SER A 116 13.64 0.71 -3.94
CA SER A 116 14.60 -0.19 -3.27
C SER A 116 14.35 -0.23 -1.76
N LEU A 117 14.04 0.91 -1.14
CA LEU A 117 13.67 0.99 0.27
C LEU A 117 12.36 0.26 0.58
N ILE A 118 11.35 0.36 -0.28
CA ILE A 118 10.10 -0.41 -0.14
C ILE A 118 10.40 -1.92 -0.07
N LYS A 119 11.23 -2.41 -0.99
CA LYS A 119 11.64 -3.83 -1.02
C LYS A 119 12.39 -4.22 0.25
N ALA A 120 13.31 -3.38 0.71
CA ALA A 120 14.05 -3.62 1.96
C ALA A 120 13.14 -3.63 3.20
N VAL A 121 12.14 -2.74 3.29
CA VAL A 121 11.15 -2.74 4.37
C VAL A 121 10.31 -4.01 4.36
N ALA A 122 9.81 -4.41 3.18
CA ALA A 122 9.05 -5.66 3.03
C ALA A 122 9.91 -6.87 3.39
N GLN A 123 11.19 -6.83 3.03
CA GLN A 123 12.13 -7.89 3.37
C GLN A 123 12.38 -7.99 4.87
N TYR A 124 12.73 -6.87 5.49
CA TYR A 124 13.04 -6.76 6.90
C TYR A 124 11.86 -7.19 7.77
N THR A 125 10.64 -6.81 7.37
CA THR A 125 9.42 -7.15 8.10
C THR A 125 8.80 -8.50 7.70
N ARG A 126 9.40 -9.23 6.76
CA ARG A 126 8.91 -10.52 6.23
C ARG A 126 7.47 -10.44 5.68
N ARG A 127 7.17 -9.41 4.90
CA ARG A 127 5.83 -9.12 4.36
C ARG A 127 5.78 -9.16 2.83
N HIS A 128 4.61 -9.50 2.29
CA HIS A 128 4.29 -9.35 0.87
C HIS A 128 4.13 -7.86 0.52
N ILE A 129 4.27 -7.52 -0.76
CA ILE A 129 3.98 -6.17 -1.27
C ILE A 129 2.68 -6.22 -2.04
N VAL A 130 1.76 -5.30 -1.78
CA VAL A 130 0.57 -5.06 -2.61
C VAL A 130 0.68 -3.68 -3.21
N ASN A 131 0.85 -3.61 -4.54
CA ASN A 131 0.97 -2.34 -5.24
C ASN A 131 -0.42 -1.79 -5.61
N ILE A 132 -0.69 -0.55 -5.22
CA ILE A 132 -1.92 0.18 -5.43
C ILE A 132 -1.62 1.37 -6.32
N SER A 133 -1.97 1.22 -7.60
CA SER A 133 -1.86 2.28 -8.59
C SER A 133 -3.13 3.13 -8.57
N LEU A 134 -3.09 4.30 -7.92
CA LEU A 134 -4.24 5.21 -7.83
C LEU A 134 -4.81 5.59 -9.22
N ALA A 135 -3.96 5.70 -10.24
CA ALA A 135 -4.38 6.00 -11.61
C ALA A 135 -5.29 4.93 -12.26
N LYS A 136 -5.29 3.70 -11.74
CA LYS A 136 -6.11 2.59 -12.26
C LYS A 136 -7.45 2.45 -11.53
N ILE A 137 -7.61 3.16 -10.42
CA ILE A 137 -8.78 3.06 -9.55
C ILE A 137 -9.77 4.16 -9.94
N LYS A 138 -11.00 3.76 -10.23
CA LYS A 138 -12.06 4.67 -10.69
C LYS A 138 -12.97 5.11 -9.55
N THR A 139 -13.22 4.23 -8.57
CA THR A 139 -14.24 4.46 -7.53
C THR A 139 -13.67 4.31 -6.12
N ASN A 140 -14.32 4.94 -5.14
CA ASN A 140 -13.97 4.76 -3.73
C ASN A 140 -14.22 3.32 -3.25
N GLN A 141 -15.21 2.64 -3.82
CA GLN A 141 -15.50 1.24 -3.51
C GLN A 141 -14.38 0.31 -3.99
N GLU A 142 -13.84 0.53 -5.19
CA GLU A 142 -12.67 -0.21 -5.68
C GLU A 142 -11.47 -0.06 -4.73
N LEU A 143 -11.18 1.16 -4.29
CA LEU A 143 -10.11 1.41 -3.32
C LEU A 143 -10.36 0.70 -1.98
N MET A 144 -11.59 0.73 -1.47
CA MET A 144 -11.95 0.01 -0.25
C MET A 144 -11.76 -1.50 -0.40
N ASN A 145 -12.22 -2.08 -1.51
CA ASN A 145 -12.08 -3.50 -1.78
C ASN A 145 -10.60 -3.92 -1.83
N LEU A 146 -9.75 -3.14 -2.53
CA LEU A 146 -8.31 -3.39 -2.61
C LEU A 146 -7.61 -3.37 -1.24
N MET A 147 -8.05 -2.49 -0.33
CA MET A 147 -7.40 -2.27 0.96
C MET A 147 -7.94 -3.17 2.09
N PHE A 148 -9.21 -3.58 2.03
CA PHE A 148 -9.89 -4.26 3.15
C PHE A 148 -10.40 -5.66 2.85
N ASP A 149 -10.58 -6.06 1.58
CA ASP A 149 -11.07 -7.42 1.27
C ASP A 149 -10.02 -8.48 1.62
N LEU A 150 -8.73 -8.13 1.52
CA LEU A 150 -7.58 -8.99 1.87
C LEU A 150 -7.56 -10.36 1.14
N LYS A 151 -8.42 -10.52 0.13
CA LYS A 151 -8.56 -11.68 -0.74
C LYS A 151 -8.00 -11.32 -2.11
N PHE A 152 -6.92 -11.98 -2.47
CA PHE A 152 -6.20 -11.74 -3.71
C PHE A 152 -6.50 -12.89 -4.66
N GLY A 153 -7.46 -12.69 -5.57
CA GLY A 153 -7.72 -13.63 -6.65
C GLY A 153 -6.51 -13.67 -7.58
N LEU A 154 -5.87 -14.83 -7.76
CA LEU A 154 -4.68 -14.94 -8.59
C LEU A 154 -5.05 -15.34 -10.01
N ASP A 155 -4.38 -14.73 -10.99
CA ASP A 155 -4.55 -15.13 -12.38
C ASP A 155 -4.06 -16.57 -12.59
N GLY A 156 -4.93 -17.43 -13.11
CA GLY A 156 -4.66 -18.86 -13.28
C GLY A 156 -4.87 -19.74 -12.03
N GLU A 157 -5.41 -19.21 -10.93
CA GLU A 157 -5.78 -20.01 -9.76
C GLU A 157 -7.28 -19.93 -9.47
N ASP A 158 -7.88 -21.04 -9.05
CA ASP A 158 -9.33 -21.14 -8.79
C ASP A 158 -9.73 -20.50 -7.45
N MET A 159 -8.78 -20.36 -6.53
CA MET A 159 -9.01 -19.93 -5.15
C MET A 159 -8.23 -18.65 -4.85
N PRO A 160 -8.85 -17.64 -4.22
CA PRO A 160 -8.13 -16.46 -3.79
C PRO A 160 -7.20 -16.77 -2.62
N VAL A 161 -6.09 -16.04 -2.55
CA VAL A 161 -5.19 -16.07 -1.39
C VAL A 161 -5.62 -15.01 -0.39
N THR A 162 -5.86 -15.41 0.86
CA THR A 162 -6.16 -14.46 1.95
C THR A 162 -4.90 -14.11 2.72
N LEU A 163 -4.60 -12.82 2.84
CA LEU A 163 -3.43 -12.31 3.56
C LEU A 163 -3.86 -11.29 4.61
N GLY A 164 -3.48 -11.51 5.87
CA GLY A 164 -3.73 -10.54 6.95
C GLY A 164 -2.93 -9.25 6.80
N PHE A 165 -3.39 -8.15 7.41
CA PHE A 165 -2.69 -6.87 7.44
C PHE A 165 -1.25 -6.98 7.95
N ASP A 166 -0.98 -7.87 8.90
CA ASP A 166 0.33 -8.11 9.48
C ASP A 166 1.30 -8.80 8.50
N LYS A 167 0.80 -9.31 7.35
CA LYS A 167 1.59 -9.96 6.29
C LYS A 167 1.82 -9.06 5.07
N ILE A 168 1.25 -7.86 5.02
CA ILE A 168 1.24 -7.02 3.82
C ILE A 168 1.88 -5.64 4.10
N VAL A 169 2.68 -5.19 3.14
CA VAL A 169 3.04 -3.78 2.94
C VAL A 169 2.23 -3.28 1.75
N PHE A 170 1.31 -2.36 1.99
CA PHE A 170 0.64 -1.64 0.92
C PHE A 170 1.55 -0.55 0.39
N VAL A 171 1.65 -0.46 -0.93
CA VAL A 171 2.48 0.54 -1.60
C VAL A 171 1.61 1.34 -2.53
N MET A 172 1.60 2.66 -2.35
CA MET A 172 1.03 3.61 -3.31
C MET A 172 2.18 4.35 -3.95
N GLU A 173 2.57 3.93 -5.14
CA GLU A 173 3.66 4.56 -5.90
C GLU A 173 3.15 5.82 -6.61
N ASP A 174 4.01 6.84 -6.66
CA ASP A 174 3.86 8.08 -7.42
C ASP A 174 2.49 8.74 -7.23
N ILE A 175 2.13 8.95 -5.95
CA ILE A 175 0.81 9.50 -5.60
C ILE A 175 0.60 10.90 -6.19
N ASP A 176 1.66 11.66 -6.44
CA ASP A 176 1.64 12.96 -7.11
C ASP A 176 1.15 12.91 -8.57
N CYS A 177 1.30 11.78 -9.26
CA CYS A 177 0.75 11.59 -10.61
C CYS A 177 -0.77 11.43 -10.61
N ALA A 178 -1.39 11.08 -9.48
CA ALA A 178 -2.84 11.02 -9.31
C ALA A 178 -3.42 12.42 -9.02
N SER A 179 -2.94 13.44 -9.74
CA SER A 179 -3.13 14.87 -9.49
C SER A 179 -4.58 15.29 -9.26
N ASN A 180 -5.56 14.64 -9.90
CA ASN A 180 -6.97 14.98 -9.70
C ASN A 180 -7.53 14.58 -8.32
N VAL A 181 -6.87 13.67 -7.60
CA VAL A 181 -7.37 13.07 -6.35
C VAL A 181 -6.61 13.58 -5.13
N VAL A 182 -5.31 13.86 -5.24
CA VAL A 182 -4.44 14.09 -4.08
C VAL A 182 -3.91 15.53 -3.91
N MET A 183 -4.17 16.40 -4.88
CA MET A 183 -3.67 17.78 -4.85
C MET A 183 -4.34 18.62 -3.76
N ALA A 184 -3.55 19.51 -3.15
CA ALA A 184 -4.07 20.53 -2.25
C ALA A 184 -5.13 21.39 -2.97
N ARG A 185 -6.25 21.66 -2.29
CA ARG A 185 -7.29 22.55 -2.82
C ARG A 185 -6.71 23.95 -2.99
N ASP A 186 -6.82 24.55 -4.18
CA ASP A 186 -6.52 25.97 -4.36
C ASP A 186 -7.46 26.80 -3.48
N ASP A 187 -6.89 27.53 -2.52
CA ASP A 187 -7.58 28.53 -1.68
C ASP A 187 -7.96 29.78 -2.50
N LYS A 188 -8.72 29.58 -3.59
CA LYS A 188 -9.36 30.65 -4.39
C LYS A 188 -10.80 30.30 -4.72
N ALA A 189 -11.61 30.07 -3.68
CA ALA A 189 -13.07 30.09 -3.78
C ALA A 189 -13.73 30.79 -2.59
N GLY A 190 -13.15 31.92 -2.16
CA GLY A 190 -13.67 32.80 -1.13
C GLY A 190 -14.16 34.14 -1.68
N LYS A 191 -14.96 34.15 -2.75
CA LYS A 191 -15.73 35.32 -3.20
C LYS A 191 -17.01 34.87 -3.90
N ARG A 192 -18.01 34.44 -3.12
CA ARG A 192 -19.40 34.47 -3.57
C ARG A 192 -19.84 35.93 -3.57
N THR A 193 -19.81 36.53 -4.76
CA THR A 193 -20.48 37.79 -5.06
C THR A 193 -21.97 37.65 -4.77
N LYS A 194 -22.46 38.43 -3.80
CA LYS A 194 -23.89 38.75 -3.67
C LYS A 194 -24.37 39.33 -4.99
N LYS A 195 -25.25 38.63 -5.71
CA LYS A 195 -26.12 39.24 -6.71
C LYS A 195 -27.57 38.97 -6.33
N SER A 196 -28.16 40.00 -5.77
CA SER A 196 -29.58 40.22 -5.57
C SER A 196 -30.33 40.15 -6.90
N THR A 197 -31.44 39.41 -6.94
CA THR A 197 -32.59 39.79 -7.75
C THR A 197 -33.85 39.29 -7.04
N LYS A 198 -34.83 40.18 -6.94
CA LYS A 198 -36.05 40.08 -6.16
C LYS A 198 -37.18 39.50 -7.01
N GLU A 199 -38.01 38.71 -6.33
CA GLU A 199 -39.49 38.68 -6.32
C GLU A 199 -40.34 38.01 -7.42
N SER A 200 -41.45 37.47 -6.89
CA SER A 200 -42.66 36.84 -7.46
C SER A 200 -42.55 35.34 -7.76
N GLY A 201 -43.43 34.44 -7.32
CA GLY A 201 -44.70 34.52 -6.58
C GLY A 201 -45.53 33.28 -6.96
N SER A 202 -46.13 32.63 -5.95
CA SER A 202 -47.23 31.63 -5.97
C SER A 202 -47.04 30.16 -6.43
N THR A 203 -47.45 29.27 -5.51
CA THR A 203 -48.28 28.03 -5.59
C THR A 203 -47.70 26.64 -5.94
N ASP A 204 -47.84 25.75 -4.94
CA ASP A 204 -48.36 24.37 -4.89
C ASP A 204 -47.61 23.15 -5.45
N GLY A 205 -47.67 22.05 -4.66
CA GLY A 205 -47.31 20.66 -4.98
C GLY A 205 -46.15 20.13 -4.12
N ASP A 206 -46.42 19.53 -2.95
CA ASP A 206 -46.62 18.09 -2.71
C ASP A 206 -45.31 17.28 -2.83
N ASP A 207 -44.82 16.79 -1.68
CA ASP A 207 -44.19 15.47 -1.53
C ASP A 207 -43.98 15.22 -0.02
N ASP A 208 -44.88 14.41 0.54
CA ASP A 208 -44.81 13.79 1.85
C ASP A 208 -43.74 12.69 1.84
N ASP A 209 -42.65 12.87 2.61
CA ASP A 209 -41.77 11.78 3.02
C ASP A 209 -42.23 11.30 4.41
N ASP A 210 -43.15 10.33 4.42
CA ASP A 210 -43.50 9.57 5.62
C ASP A 210 -42.38 8.58 5.96
N ASP A 211 -41.87 8.72 7.18
CA ASP A 211 -41.07 7.73 7.90
C ASP A 211 -41.87 6.43 8.07
N ASP A 212 -41.38 5.32 7.51
CA ASP A 212 -41.86 3.97 7.82
C ASP A 212 -40.74 3.16 8.48
N ASP A 213 -40.75 3.24 9.80
CA ASP A 213 -40.14 2.32 10.75
C ASP A 213 -40.86 0.96 10.71
N ALA A 214 -40.17 -0.07 10.19
CA ALA A 214 -40.65 -1.45 10.25
C ALA A 214 -39.64 -2.39 10.92
N ASP A 215 -40.21 -3.17 11.83
CA ASP A 215 -39.64 -3.83 12.97
C ASP A 215 -38.68 -5.00 12.71
N LEU A 216 -37.83 -5.17 13.72
CA LEU A 216 -36.94 -6.28 14.00
C LEU A 216 -37.72 -7.60 14.23
N VAL A 217 -37.02 -8.73 14.06
CA VAL A 217 -37.35 -10.11 14.47
C VAL A 217 -37.94 -11.00 13.37
N THR A 218 -37.06 -11.71 12.64
CA THR A 218 -37.13 -13.17 12.47
C THR A 218 -35.93 -13.68 11.65
N LEU A 219 -35.49 -14.91 11.94
CA LEU A 219 -34.40 -15.69 11.32
C LEU A 219 -33.06 -15.72 12.07
N SER A 220 -33.11 -16.08 13.35
CA SER A 220 -32.05 -16.89 13.98
C SER A 220 -32.60 -18.28 14.27
N LYS A 221 -32.27 -19.26 13.42
CA LYS A 221 -32.21 -20.71 13.71
C LYS A 221 -31.97 -21.49 12.42
N MET A 222 -30.71 -21.89 12.18
CA MET A 222 -30.29 -23.19 11.66
C MET A 222 -28.80 -23.15 11.28
N ALA A 223 -27.94 -23.60 12.20
CA ALA A 223 -26.67 -24.29 11.92
C ALA A 223 -25.99 -24.59 13.25
N GLY A 224 -26.29 -25.76 13.83
CA GLY A 224 -25.51 -26.29 14.93
C GLY A 224 -24.18 -26.82 14.40
N ILE A 225 -23.08 -26.14 14.72
CA ILE A 225 -21.71 -26.65 14.58
C ILE A 225 -20.91 -26.18 15.82
N SER A 226 -20.22 -27.13 16.45
CA SER A 226 -19.46 -26.94 17.68
C SER A 226 -18.18 -26.14 17.46
N SER A 227 -17.91 -25.31 18.46
CA SER A 227 -16.67 -24.59 18.74
C SER A 227 -15.50 -25.56 18.92
N ASP A 228 -14.44 -25.39 18.13
CA ASP A 228 -13.04 -25.28 18.57
C ASP A 228 -12.13 -25.40 17.32
N ASP A 229 -11.23 -24.42 17.15
CA ASP A 229 -10.15 -24.33 16.13
C ASP A 229 -10.36 -23.63 14.77
N VAL A 230 -11.34 -22.72 14.60
CA VAL A 230 -11.40 -21.77 13.43
C VAL A 230 -11.70 -20.31 13.82
N LEU A 231 -11.14 -19.83 14.93
CA LEU A 231 -11.23 -18.42 15.33
C LEU A 231 -9.83 -17.81 15.12
N ASP A 232 -9.58 -16.96 14.14
CA ASP A 232 -9.78 -15.51 14.33
C ASP A 232 -9.69 -14.67 13.03
N LEU A 233 -9.87 -15.25 11.83
CA LEU A 233 -9.81 -14.46 10.58
C LEU A 233 -11.19 -13.98 10.07
N ASP A 234 -12.26 -14.73 10.33
CA ASP A 234 -13.61 -14.35 9.90
C ASP A 234 -14.20 -13.17 10.68
N LYS A 235 -13.67 -12.84 11.86
CA LYS A 235 -14.07 -11.63 12.59
C LYS A 235 -13.51 -10.34 11.97
N LEU A 236 -12.53 -10.45 11.06
CA LEU A 236 -11.93 -9.31 10.35
C LEU A 236 -12.62 -9.02 9.02
N ILE A 237 -13.41 -9.97 8.50
CA ILE A 237 -14.07 -9.88 7.20
C ILE A 237 -15.56 -9.72 7.47
N GLY A 238 -16.05 -8.49 7.38
CA GLY A 238 -17.49 -8.22 7.44
C GLY A 238 -18.25 -9.05 6.39
N PRO A 239 -19.54 -9.37 6.63
CA PRO A 239 -20.33 -10.12 5.66
C PRO A 239 -20.32 -9.40 4.31
N SER A 240 -20.28 -10.16 3.20
CA SER A 240 -20.31 -9.66 1.80
C SER A 240 -21.58 -8.90 1.41
N ASN A 241 -22.32 -8.34 2.37
CA ASN A 241 -23.44 -7.45 2.11
C ASN A 241 -23.05 -6.01 2.43
N ASN A 242 -23.32 -5.16 1.45
CA ASN A 242 -22.97 -3.76 1.25
C ASN A 242 -23.49 -2.78 2.32
N LYS A 243 -23.37 -3.08 3.61
CA LYS A 243 -23.77 -2.20 4.72
C LYS A 243 -22.64 -2.13 5.76
N MET A 244 -21.59 -1.38 5.43
CA MET A 244 -20.53 -1.03 6.37
C MET A 244 -20.67 0.45 6.76
N GLY A 245 -20.79 0.73 8.06
CA GLY A 245 -21.13 2.03 8.67
C GLY A 245 -20.06 3.13 8.58
N GLY A 246 -19.51 3.36 7.38
CA GLY A 246 -19.02 4.67 6.96
C GLY A 246 -20.06 5.29 6.02
N ARG A 247 -19.88 6.54 5.56
CA ARG A 247 -20.66 7.06 4.42
C ARG A 247 -20.67 5.99 3.32
N SER A 248 -21.84 5.44 3.00
CA SER A 248 -21.98 4.40 1.99
C SER A 248 -21.52 4.98 0.66
N PHE A 249 -20.33 4.58 0.22
CA PHE A 249 -19.83 4.95 -1.09
C PHE A 249 -20.67 4.18 -2.12
N GLY A 250 -21.43 4.90 -2.93
CA GLY A 250 -22.19 4.27 -4.01
C GLY A 250 -21.24 3.56 -4.98
N PRO A 251 -21.71 2.54 -5.74
CA PRO A 251 -20.89 1.83 -6.73
C PRO A 251 -20.25 2.75 -7.77
N ASN A 252 -20.86 3.92 -8.01
CA ASN A 252 -20.42 4.94 -8.95
C ASN A 252 -19.75 6.15 -8.29
N ASP A 253 -19.46 6.13 -6.98
CA ASP A 253 -18.77 7.26 -6.35
C ASP A 253 -17.31 7.31 -6.81
N LYS A 254 -17.00 8.35 -7.57
CA LYS A 254 -15.68 8.54 -8.18
C LYS A 254 -14.62 8.68 -7.09
N LEU A 255 -13.46 8.11 -7.36
CA LEU A 255 -12.30 8.24 -6.51
C LEU A 255 -12.02 9.73 -6.26
N ASN A 256 -12.02 10.11 -4.99
CA ASN A 256 -11.80 11.48 -4.57
C ASN A 256 -10.94 11.52 -3.30
N LEU A 257 -10.39 12.70 -2.98
CA LEU A 257 -9.51 12.87 -1.82
C LEU A 257 -10.18 12.38 -0.53
N SER A 258 -11.44 12.74 -0.31
CA SER A 258 -12.17 12.37 0.91
C SER A 258 -12.33 10.85 1.03
N GLY A 259 -12.57 10.15 -0.07
CA GLY A 259 -12.59 8.68 -0.12
C GLY A 259 -11.24 8.07 0.21
N LEU A 260 -10.16 8.54 -0.41
CA LEU A 260 -8.80 8.11 -0.08
C LEU A 260 -8.48 8.32 1.41
N LEU A 261 -8.76 9.51 1.94
CA LEU A 261 -8.54 9.83 3.35
C LEU A 261 -9.33 8.92 4.29
N ASN A 262 -10.57 8.59 3.96
CA ASN A 262 -11.39 7.68 4.76
C ASN A 262 -10.83 6.26 4.77
N VAL A 263 -10.30 5.78 3.64
CA VAL A 263 -9.65 4.46 3.54
C VAL A 263 -8.33 4.41 4.32
N LEU A 264 -7.56 5.50 4.28
CA LEU A 264 -6.29 5.61 5.00
C LEU A 264 -6.48 5.74 6.51
N ASP A 265 -7.44 6.54 6.97
CA ASP A 265 -7.74 6.69 8.39
C ASP A 265 -8.43 5.47 8.97
N GLY A 266 -9.42 4.93 8.23
CA GLY A 266 -10.19 3.75 8.57
C GLY A 266 -11.03 3.92 9.83
N VAL A 267 -12.36 4.00 9.65
CA VAL A 267 -13.35 3.61 10.67
C VAL A 267 -13.19 2.11 11.02
N VAL A 268 -12.58 1.34 10.11
CA VAL A 268 -12.21 -0.07 10.26
C VAL A 268 -10.78 -0.19 10.79
N ASP A 269 -10.62 -0.91 11.89
CA ASP A 269 -9.30 -1.16 12.47
C ASP A 269 -8.47 -2.08 11.56
N SER A 270 -7.20 -1.75 11.39
CA SER A 270 -6.27 -2.47 10.49
C SER A 270 -4.95 -2.74 11.22
N PRO A 271 -4.98 -3.54 12.29
CA PRO A 271 -3.82 -3.79 13.14
C PRO A 271 -2.71 -4.51 12.35
N GLY A 272 -1.49 -4.02 12.45
CA GLY A 272 -0.31 -4.57 11.78
C GLY A 272 -0.08 -4.06 10.37
N ARG A 273 -0.96 -3.19 9.85
CA ARG A 273 -0.85 -2.63 8.49
C ARG A 273 0.37 -1.72 8.36
N ILE A 274 1.19 -1.97 7.34
CA ILE A 274 2.16 -1.00 6.83
C ILE A 274 1.64 -0.43 5.51
N LEU A 275 1.65 0.89 5.40
CA LEU A 275 1.42 1.63 4.17
C LEU A 275 2.66 2.47 3.85
N ILE A 276 3.17 2.36 2.63
CA ILE A 276 4.23 3.19 2.10
C ILE A 276 3.68 3.98 0.91
N MET A 277 3.81 5.30 0.96
CA MET A 277 3.49 6.19 -0.15
C MET A 277 4.78 6.76 -0.72
N THR A 278 4.90 6.86 -2.05
CA THR A 278 6.03 7.55 -2.70
C THR A 278 5.56 8.76 -3.46
N THR A 279 6.35 9.84 -3.41
CA THR A 279 6.09 11.06 -4.20
C THR A 279 7.42 11.70 -4.61
N ASN A 280 7.49 12.28 -5.80
CA ASN A 280 8.62 13.15 -6.15
C ASN A 280 8.39 14.59 -5.68
N HIS A 281 7.12 14.96 -5.47
CA HIS A 281 6.65 16.30 -5.18
C HIS A 281 5.81 16.34 -3.90
N PRO A 282 6.43 16.29 -2.70
CA PRO A 282 5.69 16.33 -1.43
C PRO A 282 4.89 17.63 -1.24
N GLU A 283 5.29 18.73 -1.87
CA GLU A 283 4.62 20.03 -1.84
C GLU A 283 3.25 20.03 -2.54
N LYS A 284 3.03 19.09 -3.47
CA LYS A 284 1.78 18.96 -4.22
C LYS A 284 0.70 18.20 -3.44
N LEU A 285 1.08 17.51 -2.37
CA LEU A 285 0.17 16.66 -1.61
C LEU A 285 -0.71 17.50 -0.68
N ASP A 286 -1.99 17.13 -0.60
CA ASP A 286 -2.90 17.73 0.37
C ASP A 286 -2.37 17.52 1.81
N PRO A 287 -2.24 18.58 2.64
CA PRO A 287 -1.75 18.48 4.00
C PRO A 287 -2.51 17.47 4.87
N ALA A 288 -3.77 17.19 4.56
CA ALA A 288 -4.56 16.17 5.23
C ALA A 288 -3.94 14.77 5.04
N LEU A 289 -3.44 14.40 3.87
CA LEU A 289 -2.83 13.08 3.62
C LEU A 289 -1.65 12.80 4.55
N ILE A 290 -0.89 13.85 4.86
CA ILE A 290 0.37 13.79 5.60
C ILE A 290 0.21 14.12 7.09
N ARG A 291 -1.02 14.19 7.61
CA ARG A 291 -1.28 14.45 9.04
C ARG A 291 -0.77 13.31 9.92
N PRO A 292 -0.28 13.63 11.13
CA PRO A 292 0.02 12.62 12.15
C PRO A 292 -1.19 11.72 12.39
N GLY A 293 -0.99 10.40 12.32
CA GLY A 293 -2.05 9.38 12.38
C GLY A 293 -2.25 8.62 11.06
N ARG A 294 -2.00 9.28 9.92
CA ARG A 294 -1.97 8.67 8.58
C ARG A 294 -0.54 8.33 8.16
N VAL A 295 0.35 9.29 8.37
CA VAL A 295 1.80 9.16 8.13
C VAL A 295 2.51 9.31 9.46
N ASN A 296 3.24 8.28 9.87
CA ASN A 296 4.03 8.28 11.11
C ASN A 296 5.44 8.84 10.89
N LYS A 297 6.02 8.59 9.71
CA LYS A 297 7.38 9.01 9.39
C LYS A 297 7.43 9.47 7.92
N LYS A 298 7.99 10.65 7.70
CA LYS A 298 8.36 11.16 6.38
C LYS A 298 9.86 10.95 6.23
N LEU A 299 10.28 10.35 5.12
CA LEU A 299 11.67 10.04 4.84
C LEU A 299 12.05 10.77 3.55
N MET A 300 13.06 11.62 3.66
CA MET A 300 13.63 12.34 2.54
C MET A 300 14.70 11.46 1.88
N MET A 301 14.42 10.99 0.67
CA MET A 301 15.34 10.22 -0.17
C MET A 301 15.99 11.17 -1.17
N GLY A 302 17.10 11.78 -0.75
CA GLY A 302 17.79 12.83 -1.48
C GLY A 302 19.01 12.36 -2.26
N HIS A 303 19.77 13.34 -2.73
CA HIS A 303 21.10 13.13 -3.26
C HIS A 303 22.03 12.60 -2.19
N ILE A 304 23.04 11.86 -2.63
CA ILE A 304 24.01 11.21 -1.76
C ILE A 304 25.05 12.23 -1.29
N ASN A 305 25.59 12.05 -0.09
CA ASN A 305 26.72 12.84 0.40
C ASN A 305 28.04 12.04 0.35
N ALA A 306 29.19 12.72 0.48
CA ALA A 306 30.50 12.09 0.43
C ALA A 306 30.63 10.87 1.36
N LYS A 307 30.09 10.94 2.58
CA LYS A 307 30.14 9.83 3.55
C LYS A 307 29.30 8.64 3.08
N GLN A 308 28.10 8.89 2.56
CA GLN A 308 27.24 7.85 2.01
C GLN A 308 27.86 7.24 0.75
N THR A 309 28.50 8.03 -0.11
CA THR A 309 29.26 7.56 -1.28
C THR A 309 30.41 6.65 -0.87
N GLN A 310 31.20 7.03 0.14
CA GLN A 310 32.26 6.17 0.68
C GLN A 310 31.72 4.82 1.16
N LEU A 311 30.64 4.83 1.94
CA LEU A 311 29.99 3.60 2.42
C LEU A 311 29.48 2.73 1.26
N MET A 312 28.93 3.37 0.23
CA MET A 312 28.43 2.70 -0.95
C MET A 312 29.57 2.05 -1.75
N MET A 313 30.67 2.76 -1.98
CA MET A 313 31.86 2.20 -2.63
C MET A 313 32.41 1.02 -1.83
N GLN A 314 32.59 1.15 -0.51
CA GLN A 314 33.06 0.05 0.34
C GLN A 314 32.14 -1.19 0.23
N HIS A 315 30.83 -0.97 0.15
CA HIS A 315 29.86 -2.05 -0.03
C HIS A 315 29.94 -2.72 -1.40
N TYR A 316 30.02 -1.96 -2.50
CA TYR A 316 30.04 -2.56 -3.84
C TYR A 316 31.39 -3.21 -4.19
N PHE A 317 32.51 -2.59 -3.81
CA PHE A 317 33.85 -3.13 -4.03
C PHE A 317 34.28 -4.16 -2.96
N GLN A 318 33.46 -4.37 -1.93
CA GLN A 318 33.74 -5.29 -0.81
C GLN A 318 35.12 -5.05 -0.18
N CYS A 319 35.50 -3.78 -0.04
CA CYS A 319 36.82 -3.37 0.43
C CYS A 319 36.73 -2.17 1.39
N GLU A 320 37.80 -1.92 2.14
CA GLU A 320 37.94 -0.70 2.90
C GLU A 320 38.67 0.38 2.08
N LEU A 321 38.05 1.54 1.91
CA LEU A 321 38.71 2.71 1.36
C LEU A 321 39.86 3.18 2.27
N THR A 322 41.01 3.46 1.67
CA THR A 322 42.13 4.14 2.32
C THR A 322 41.75 5.58 2.69
N ASP A 323 42.46 6.19 3.63
CA ASP A 323 42.18 7.57 4.03
C ASP A 323 42.41 8.56 2.88
N ALA A 324 43.38 8.29 1.99
CA ALA A 324 43.57 9.07 0.77
C ALA A 324 42.35 9.00 -0.16
N GLN A 325 41.78 7.81 -0.38
CA GLN A 325 40.57 7.64 -1.20
C GLN A 325 39.34 8.28 -0.56
N LYS A 326 39.18 8.19 0.77
CA LYS A 326 38.09 8.87 1.48
C LYS A 326 38.19 10.39 1.30
N THR A 327 39.39 10.95 1.47
CA THR A 327 39.64 12.38 1.26
C THR A 327 39.34 12.78 -0.19
N ALA A 328 39.76 11.99 -1.18
CA ALA A 328 39.44 12.26 -2.59
C ALA A 328 37.93 12.36 -2.84
N VAL A 329 37.11 11.46 -2.26
CA VAL A 329 35.65 11.58 -2.35
C VAL A 329 35.16 12.88 -1.71
N ILE A 330 35.67 13.24 -0.53
CA ILE A 330 35.27 14.48 0.14
C ILE A 330 35.62 15.69 -0.73
N ASP A 331 36.80 15.70 -1.34
CA ASP A 331 37.28 16.78 -2.19
C ASP A 331 36.41 16.95 -3.44
N VAL A 332 35.98 15.85 -4.08
CA VAL A 332 35.03 15.93 -5.22
C VAL A 332 33.74 16.62 -4.78
N PHE A 333 33.12 16.16 -3.69
CA PHE A 333 31.87 16.76 -3.19
C PHE A 333 32.03 18.20 -2.67
N ALA A 334 33.24 18.61 -2.28
CA ALA A 334 33.52 19.98 -1.84
C ALA A 334 33.74 20.94 -3.02
N ASN A 335 34.28 20.45 -4.15
CA ASN A 335 34.62 21.27 -5.31
C ASN A 335 33.55 21.27 -6.41
N THR A 336 32.61 20.34 -6.34
CA THR A 336 31.52 20.18 -7.32
C THR A 336 30.23 20.86 -6.86
N ALA A 337 29.58 21.59 -7.76
CA ALA A 337 28.23 22.15 -7.53
C ALA A 337 27.08 21.20 -7.90
N LYS A 338 27.42 20.03 -8.47
CA LYS A 338 26.48 19.03 -8.97
C LYS A 338 26.09 18.04 -7.87
N ASP A 339 24.81 17.79 -7.78
CA ASP A 339 24.26 16.75 -6.93
C ASP A 339 24.34 15.37 -7.61
N PHE A 340 24.70 14.35 -6.82
CA PHE A 340 24.72 12.96 -7.27
C PHE A 340 23.57 12.17 -6.67
N SER A 341 22.83 11.45 -7.51
CA SER A 341 21.86 10.46 -7.05
C SER A 341 22.56 9.15 -6.67
N PRO A 342 22.02 8.41 -5.68
CA PRO A 342 22.48 7.05 -5.39
C PRO A 342 22.55 6.16 -6.64
N ALA A 343 21.56 6.24 -7.54
CA ALA A 343 21.58 5.45 -8.78
C ALA A 343 22.79 5.76 -9.69
N GLN A 344 23.25 7.01 -9.75
CA GLN A 344 24.45 7.37 -10.52
C GLN A 344 25.71 6.76 -9.90
N ILE A 345 25.82 6.77 -8.57
CA ILE A 345 26.94 6.12 -7.88
C ILE A 345 26.87 4.60 -8.05
N GLU A 346 25.68 4.00 -8.01
CA GLU A 346 25.48 2.55 -8.27
C GLU A 346 25.96 2.18 -9.66
N GLN A 347 25.64 3.01 -10.66
CA GLN A 347 26.09 2.82 -12.03
C GLN A 347 27.63 2.89 -12.13
N LEU A 348 28.25 3.89 -11.50
CA LEU A 348 29.72 4.00 -11.50
C LEU A 348 30.38 2.79 -10.84
N CYS A 349 29.87 2.34 -9.69
CA CYS A 349 30.39 1.13 -9.03
C CYS A 349 30.17 -0.15 -9.84
N ALA A 350 29.22 -0.17 -10.77
CA ALA A 350 28.96 -1.32 -11.63
C ALA A 350 29.77 -1.30 -12.93
N GLU A 351 30.22 -0.12 -13.38
CA GLU A 351 30.98 0.07 -14.61
C GLU A 351 32.48 -0.15 -14.42
N TYR A 352 33.01 0.15 -13.23
CA TYR A 352 34.43 0.04 -12.92
C TYR A 352 34.69 -1.07 -11.90
N ASP A 353 35.70 -1.91 -12.17
CA ASP A 353 36.13 -3.00 -11.27
C ASP A 353 37.10 -2.52 -10.19
N ASP A 354 37.71 -1.34 -10.36
CA ASP A 354 38.70 -0.77 -9.43
C ASP A 354 38.27 0.60 -8.88
N VAL A 355 38.53 0.80 -7.58
CA VAL A 355 38.18 2.02 -6.84
C VAL A 355 38.86 3.26 -7.42
N VAL A 356 40.11 3.16 -7.87
CA VAL A 356 40.87 4.31 -8.40
C VAL A 356 40.23 4.79 -9.70
N GLN A 357 39.90 3.86 -10.60
CA GLN A 357 39.24 4.20 -11.86
C GLN A 357 37.87 4.84 -11.63
N MET A 358 37.09 4.31 -10.69
CA MET A 358 35.79 4.88 -10.31
C MET A 358 35.94 6.31 -9.73
N LEU A 359 36.96 6.55 -8.90
CA LEU A 359 37.23 7.89 -8.34
C LEU A 359 37.63 8.90 -9.40
N ASP A 360 38.46 8.50 -10.36
CA ASP A 360 38.88 9.37 -11.47
C ASP A 360 37.66 9.82 -12.29
N GLU A 361 36.70 8.93 -12.53
CA GLU A 361 35.48 9.24 -13.27
C GLU A 361 34.46 10.02 -12.43
N LEU A 362 34.37 9.73 -11.14
CA LEU A 362 33.58 10.53 -10.21
C LEU A 362 34.07 11.99 -10.17
N ALA A 363 35.39 12.22 -10.19
CA ALA A 363 35.98 13.55 -10.26
C ALA A 363 35.63 14.27 -11.57
N LYS A 364 35.77 13.59 -12.72
CA LYS A 364 35.40 14.16 -14.05
C LYS A 364 33.92 14.51 -14.17
N LEU A 365 33.04 13.76 -13.51
CA LEU A 365 31.61 14.05 -13.51
C LEU A 365 31.24 15.26 -12.65
N GLY A 366 32.15 15.65 -11.75
CA GLY A 366 32.01 16.75 -10.83
C GLY A 366 32.60 18.08 -11.31
N ASP A 367 33.57 18.04 -12.22
CA ASP A 367 34.01 19.19 -13.04
C ASP A 367 32.92 19.62 -14.03
#